data_AF-A0A5J4J587-F1
#
_entry.id   AF-A0A5J4J587-F1
#
_cell.length_a   1.000
_cell.length_b   1.000
_cell.length_c   1.000
_cell.angle_alpha   90.00
_cell.angle_beta   90.00
_cell.angle_gamma   90.00
#
_symmetry.space_group_name_H-M   'P 1'
#
loop_
_entity.id
_entity.type
_entity.pdbx_description
1 polymer ?
#
loop_
_entity_poly.entity_id
_entity_poly.type
_entity_poly.pdbx_seq_one_letter_code
_entity_poly.pdbx_strand_id
1 'polypeptide(L)'
;MNQINNYRLFALLIDLVIISVLYSIASNFLILNIELGVENISTTNVVYGYSFLFVFYLFYFLIFDFTNNGNTLGKILTKITVVSKQKNKLNYNKFLRTILKIISLVIFPVAAILFFTNGTSLQDKITKTKTIKSN
;
A
#
# COMPACT_ATOMS: atom_id res chain seq x y z
N MET A 1 -17.09 13.16 2.85
CA MET A 1 -16.28 11.92 2.74
C MET A 1 -16.81 10.92 3.76
N ASN A 2 -17.16 9.69 3.35
CA ASN A 2 -17.71 8.69 4.29
C ASN A 2 -16.68 8.36 5.38
N GLN A 3 -17.10 8.17 6.64
CA GLN A 3 -16.20 7.84 7.77
C GLN A 3 -15.25 6.66 7.45
N ILE A 4 -15.73 5.68 6.68
CA ILE A 4 -14.95 4.53 6.20
C ILE A 4 -13.74 4.96 5.35
N ASN A 5 -13.86 5.98 4.52
CA ASN A 5 -12.76 6.43 3.65
C ASN A 5 -11.62 7.05 4.46
N ASN A 6 -11.93 7.75 5.56
CA ASN A 6 -10.93 8.28 6.47
C ASN A 6 -10.16 7.15 7.16
N TYR A 7 -10.86 6.10 7.63
CA TYR A 7 -10.20 4.92 8.19
C TYR A 7 -9.31 4.21 7.17
N ARG A 8 -9.70 4.18 5.90
CA ARG A 8 -8.88 3.59 4.82
C ARG A 8 -7.60 4.37 4.56
N LEU A 9 -7.68 5.70 4.55
CA LEU A 9 -6.48 6.55 4.42
C LEU A 9 -5.58 6.41 5.65
N PHE A 10 -6.16 6.40 6.85
CA PHE A 10 -5.41 6.23 8.07
C PHE A 10 -4.74 4.85 8.16
N ALA A 11 -5.43 3.79 7.75
CA ALA A 11 -4.84 2.45 7.61
C ALA A 11 -3.64 2.45 6.65
N LEU A 12 -3.75 3.14 5.51
CA LEU A 12 -2.67 3.26 4.55
C LEU A 12 -1.48 4.05 5.12
N LEU A 13 -1.72 5.13 5.86
CA LEU A 13 -0.65 5.88 6.54
C LEU A 13 0.08 5.00 7.57
N ILE A 14 -0.66 4.22 8.37
CA ILE A 14 -0.06 3.27 9.31
C ILE A 14 0.78 2.23 8.56
N ASP A 15 0.24 1.64 7.49
CA ASP A 15 0.96 0.65 6.69
C ASP A 15 2.25 1.26 6.09
N LEU A 16 2.22 2.51 5.63
CA LEU A 16 3.41 3.21 5.12
C LEU A 16 4.47 3.43 6.20
N VAL A 17 4.07 3.80 7.42
CA VAL A 17 4.99 3.93 8.57
C VAL A 17 5.60 2.58 8.94
N ILE A 18 4.80 1.51 8.94
CA ILE A 18 5.31 0.17 9.24
C ILE A 18 6.33 -0.26 8.17
N ILE A 19 6.01 -0.05 6.89
CA ILE A 19 6.93 -0.38 5.79
C ILE A 19 8.22 0.44 5.88
N SER A 20 8.15 1.73 6.21
CA SER A 20 9.35 2.58 6.34
C SER A 20 10.23 2.15 7.50
N VAL A 21 9.64 1.76 8.64
CA VAL A 21 10.39 1.21 9.79
C VAL A 21 11.05 -0.12 9.41
N LEU A 22 10.31 -1.04 8.78
CA LEU A 22 10.87 -2.33 8.32
C LEU A 22 12.01 -2.13 7.32
N TYR A 23 11.84 -1.19 6.39
CA TYR A 23 12.87 -0.83 5.42
C TYR A 23 14.11 -0.26 6.10
N SER A 24 13.94 0.69 7.03
CA SER A 24 15.05 1.33 7.75
C SER A 24 15.85 0.31 8.56
N ILE A 25 15.16 -0.61 9.25
CA ILE A 25 15.82 -1.70 9.96
C ILE A 25 16.62 -2.56 8.97
N ALA A 26 16.01 -2.98 7.87
CA ALA A 26 16.67 -3.84 6.89
C ALA A 26 17.85 -3.14 6.20
N SER A 27 17.77 -1.83 5.95
CA SER A 27 18.85 -1.06 5.31
C SER A 27 20.08 -0.89 6.20
N ASN A 28 19.94 -1.08 7.51
CA ASN A 28 21.08 -1.10 8.42
C ASN A 28 21.91 -2.39 8.30
N PHE A 29 21.30 -3.48 7.81
CA PHE A 29 21.95 -4.78 7.68
C PHE A 29 22.28 -5.15 6.23
N LEU A 30 21.53 -4.61 5.26
CA LEU A 30 21.63 -4.93 3.85
C LEU A 30 21.88 -3.66 3.04
N ILE A 31 22.63 -3.78 1.96
CA ILE A 31 22.81 -2.70 0.98
C ILE A 31 21.53 -2.60 0.15
N LEU A 32 20.55 -1.82 0.62
CA LEU A 32 19.22 -1.64 0.01
C LEU A 32 19.06 -0.33 -0.77
N ASN A 33 20.13 0.46 -0.86
CA ASN A 33 20.18 1.64 -1.71
C ASN A 33 21.38 1.49 -2.64
N ILE A 34 21.15 1.68 -3.93
CA ILE A 34 22.22 1.74 -4.92
C ILE A 34 22.38 3.20 -5.29
N GLU A 35 23.51 3.78 -4.90
CA GLU A 35 23.90 5.13 -5.28
C GLU A 35 24.40 5.12 -6.72
N LEU A 36 23.80 5.95 -7.58
CA LEU A 36 24.18 6.08 -8.98
C LEU A 36 25.19 7.21 -9.19
N GLY A 37 25.15 8.22 -8.32
CA GLY A 37 26.04 9.36 -8.37
C GLY A 37 25.71 10.40 -7.32
N VAL A 38 26.61 11.38 -7.22
CA VAL A 38 26.47 12.54 -6.35
C VAL A 38 26.62 13.77 -7.22
N GLU A 39 25.61 14.63 -7.22
CA GLU A 39 25.64 15.92 -7.90
C GLU A 39 25.74 17.03 -6.87
N ASN A 40 26.65 17.96 -7.08
CA ASN A 40 26.81 19.12 -6.21
C ASN A 40 25.93 20.24 -6.74
N ILE A 41 24.75 20.44 -6.14
CA ILE A 41 23.86 21.53 -6.50
C ILE A 41 24.12 22.68 -5.52
N SER A 42 24.83 23.70 -5.99
CA SER A 42 25.28 24.86 -5.21
C SER A 42 26.20 24.50 -4.03
N THR A 43 25.62 24.20 -2.86
CA THR A 43 26.30 23.91 -1.59
C THR A 43 25.86 22.57 -0.97
N THR A 44 24.92 21.87 -1.60
CA THR A 44 24.41 20.58 -1.11
C THR A 44 24.77 19.46 -2.08
N ASN A 45 25.30 18.39 -1.50
CA ASN A 45 25.54 17.14 -2.23
C ASN A 45 24.21 16.40 -2.31
N VAL A 46 23.70 16.25 -3.53
CA VAL A 46 22.49 15.48 -3.81
C VAL A 46 22.91 14.10 -4.30
N VAL A 47 22.69 13.10 -3.45
CA VAL A 47 22.88 11.69 -3.81
C VAL A 47 21.59 11.19 -4.45
N TYR A 48 21.69 10.63 -5.64
CA TYR A 48 20.56 9.99 -6.32
C TYR A 48 20.86 8.52 -6.59
N GLY A 49 19.81 7.71 -6.59
CA GLY A 49 19.95 6.27 -6.64
C GLY A 49 18.63 5.54 -6.74
N TYR A 50 18.71 4.22 -6.79
CA TYR A 50 17.55 3.34 -6.71
C TYR A 50 17.35 2.86 -5.27
N SER A 51 16.11 2.95 -4.80
CA SER A 51 15.70 2.41 -3.51
C SER A 51 14.90 1.13 -3.71
N PHE A 52 15.26 0.09 -2.95
CA PHE A 52 14.48 -1.15 -2.89
C PHE A 52 13.20 -1.02 -2.04
N LEU A 53 12.82 0.18 -1.60
CA LEU A 53 11.59 0.43 -0.82
C LEU A 53 10.33 -0.10 -1.51
N PHE A 54 10.27 0.00 -2.84
CA PHE A 54 9.16 -0.54 -3.62
C PHE A 54 9.02 -2.07 -3.46
N VAL A 55 10.13 -2.79 -3.34
CA VAL A 55 10.16 -4.24 -3.14
C VAL A 55 9.60 -4.59 -1.76
N PHE A 56 9.95 -3.81 -0.72
CA PHE A 56 9.37 -3.96 0.62
C PHE A 56 7.86 -3.72 0.62
N TYR A 57 7.40 -2.69 -0.08
CA TYR A 57 5.98 -2.42 -0.24
C TYR A 57 5.27 -3.62 -0.90
N LEU A 58 5.84 -4.16 -1.97
CA LEU A 58 5.31 -5.33 -2.68
C LEU A 58 5.19 -6.53 -1.74
N PHE A 59 6.29 -6.90 -1.07
CA PHE A 59 6.29 -8.05 -0.16
C PHE A 59 5.31 -7.86 0.99
N TYR A 60 5.25 -6.69 1.61
CA TYR A 60 4.32 -6.40 2.69
C TYR A 60 2.86 -6.67 2.26
N PHE A 61 2.39 -6.03 1.19
CA PHE A 61 1.01 -6.21 0.75
C PHE A 61 0.73 -7.61 0.20
N LEU A 62 1.70 -8.24 -0.44
CA LEU A 62 1.58 -9.60 -0.95
C LEU A 62 1.41 -10.58 0.20
N ILE A 63 2.28 -10.54 1.22
CA ILE A 63 2.19 -11.40 2.40
C ILE A 63 0.80 -11.27 3.03
N PHE A 64 0.33 -10.05 3.31
CA PHE A 64 -0.98 -9.85 3.93
C PHE A 64 -2.17 -10.24 3.03
N ASP A 65 -2.08 -10.05 1.71
CA ASP A 65 -3.12 -10.50 0.79
C ASP A 65 -3.24 -12.03 0.79
N PHE A 66 -2.11 -12.75 0.85
CA PHE A 66 -2.09 -14.20 0.86
C PHE A 66 -2.44 -14.80 2.23
N THR A 67 -1.80 -14.35 3.31
CA THR A 67 -1.93 -14.94 4.66
C THR A 67 -3.18 -14.45 5.40
N ASN A 68 -3.51 -13.16 5.30
CA ASN A 68 -4.57 -12.54 6.12
C ASN A 68 -5.73 -11.97 5.28
N ASN A 69 -5.96 -12.54 4.09
CA ASN A 69 -7.03 -12.13 3.18
C ASN A 69 -7.07 -10.62 2.87
N GLY A 70 -5.90 -9.96 2.90
CA GLY A 70 -5.73 -8.54 2.59
C GLY A 70 -6.02 -7.59 3.74
N ASN A 71 -6.16 -8.11 4.97
CA ASN A 71 -6.18 -7.34 6.20
C ASN A 71 -4.75 -7.05 6.64
N THR A 72 -4.24 -5.87 6.27
CA THR A 72 -2.94 -5.36 6.70
C THR A 72 -2.98 -4.86 8.15
N LEU A 73 -1.81 -4.61 8.75
CA LEU A 73 -1.74 -4.13 10.14
C LEU A 73 -2.51 -2.82 10.34
N GLY A 74 -2.37 -1.86 9.41
CA GLY A 74 -3.13 -0.62 9.47
C GLY A 74 -4.65 -0.84 9.42
N LYS A 75 -5.11 -1.84 8.66
CA LYS A 75 -6.53 -2.21 8.60
C LYS A 75 -7.02 -2.90 9.87
N ILE A 76 -6.19 -3.75 10.46
CA ILE A 76 -6.48 -4.41 11.74
C ILE A 76 -6.63 -3.34 12.83
N LEU A 77 -5.70 -2.38 12.91
CA LEU A 77 -5.71 -1.29 13.89
C LEU A 77 -6.90 -0.36 13.71
N THR A 78 -7.30 -0.09 12.47
CA THR A 78 -8.50 0.73 12.17
C THR A 78 -9.80 -0.06 12.21
N LYS A 79 -9.76 -1.36 12.54
CA LYS A 79 -10.90 -2.26 12.55
C LYS A 79 -11.70 -2.22 11.24
N ILE A 80 -11.01 -2.19 10.10
CA ILE A 80 -11.65 -2.29 8.79
C ILE A 80 -11.23 -3.57 8.10
N THR A 81 -12.17 -4.22 7.42
CA THR A 81 -11.93 -5.47 6.72
C THR A 81 -12.45 -5.40 5.30
N VAL A 82 -11.79 -6.12 4.40
CA VAL A 82 -12.22 -6.22 3.00
C VAL A 82 -13.13 -7.43 2.87
N VAL A 83 -14.34 -7.22 2.39
CA VAL A 83 -15.32 -8.28 2.10
C VAL A 83 -15.63 -8.35 0.61
N SER A 84 -15.86 -9.55 0.10
CA SER A 84 -16.37 -9.75 -1.26
C SER A 84 -17.80 -9.21 -1.34
N LYS A 85 -18.18 -8.56 -2.45
CA LYS A 85 -19.58 -8.19 -2.70
C LYS A 85 -20.46 -9.41 -2.99
N GLN A 86 -19.89 -10.53 -3.42
CA GLN A 86 -20.59 -11.80 -3.59
C GLN A 86 -20.49 -12.62 -2.30
N LYS A 87 -21.64 -13.04 -1.76
CA LYS A 87 -21.83 -13.67 -0.44
C LYS A 87 -21.08 -15.00 -0.20
N ASN A 88 -20.34 -15.53 -1.16
CA ASN A 88 -19.70 -16.84 -1.07
C ASN A 88 -18.17 -16.74 -1.09
N LYS A 89 -17.55 -16.80 0.10
CA LYS A 89 -16.11 -16.85 0.39
C LYS A 89 -15.28 -15.70 -0.23
N LEU A 90 -14.18 -15.34 0.42
CA LEU A 90 -13.20 -14.37 -0.08
C LEU A 90 -12.40 -14.98 -1.26
N ASN A 91 -13.07 -15.33 -2.35
CA ASN A 91 -12.46 -15.90 -3.54
C ASN A 91 -12.32 -14.81 -4.62
N TYR A 92 -11.75 -13.66 -4.24
CA TYR A 92 -11.31 -12.67 -5.21
C TYR A 92 -9.86 -12.99 -5.61
N ASN A 93 -9.47 -12.65 -6.84
CA ASN A 93 -8.10 -12.85 -7.31
C ASN A 93 -7.12 -12.00 -6.46
N LYS A 94 -6.55 -12.61 -5.42
CA LYS A 94 -5.62 -11.99 -4.47
C LYS A 94 -4.43 -11.38 -5.22
N PHE A 95 -3.86 -12.15 -6.16
CA PHE A 95 -2.76 -11.70 -7.02
C PHE A 95 -3.13 -10.46 -7.86
N LEU A 96 -4.30 -10.47 -8.52
CA LEU A 96 -4.79 -9.31 -9.27
C LEU A 96 -4.96 -8.09 -8.35
N ARG A 97 -5.49 -8.29 -7.13
CA ARG A 97 -5.64 -7.21 -6.14
C ARG A 97 -4.28 -6.59 -5.78
N THR A 98 -3.26 -7.41 -5.55
CA THR A 98 -1.91 -6.94 -5.21
C THR A 98 -1.31 -6.15 -6.38
N ILE A 99 -1.42 -6.65 -7.63
CA ILE A 99 -0.99 -5.92 -8.83
C ILE A 99 -1.70 -4.56 -8.93
N LEU A 100 -3.01 -4.51 -8.71
CA LEU A 100 -3.76 -3.26 -8.79
C LEU A 100 -3.37 -2.26 -7.69
N LYS A 101 -2.96 -2.72 -6.50
CA LYS A 101 -2.39 -1.84 -5.46
C LYS A 101 -1.04 -1.26 -5.90
N ILE A 102 -0.20 -2.08 -6.55
CA ILE A 102 1.09 -1.65 -7.09
C ILE A 102 0.88 -0.59 -8.17
N ILE A 103 0.00 -0.86 -9.14
CA ILE A 103 -0.36 0.10 -10.17
C ILE A 103 -0.86 1.40 -9.50
N SER A 104 -1.76 1.29 -8.52
CA SER A 104 -2.27 2.46 -7.78
C SER A 104 -1.17 3.25 -7.05
N LEU A 105 -0.06 2.63 -6.65
CA LEU A 105 1.10 3.31 -6.08
C LEU A 105 1.91 4.04 -7.16
N VAL A 106 2.17 3.39 -8.30
CA VAL A 106 2.92 3.99 -9.41
C VAL A 106 2.18 5.22 -9.96
N ILE A 107 0.85 5.12 -10.10
CA ILE A 107 -0.02 6.22 -10.51
C ILE A 107 -0.66 6.93 -9.31
N PHE A 108 0.02 7.02 -8.16
CA PHE A 108 -0.54 7.54 -6.91
C PHE A 108 -1.31 8.86 -7.05
N PRO A 109 -0.84 9.90 -7.79
CA PRO A 109 -1.60 11.13 -7.94
C PRO A 109 -2.97 10.90 -8.59
N VAL A 110 -3.00 10.08 -9.65
CA VAL A 110 -4.24 9.73 -10.38
C VAL A 110 -5.13 8.82 -9.52
N ALA A 111 -4.54 7.83 -8.85
CA ALA A 111 -5.25 6.91 -7.97
C ALA A 111 -5.88 7.63 -6.77
N ALA A 112 -5.20 8.63 -6.21
CA ALA A 112 -5.71 9.47 -5.13
C ALA A 112 -6.91 10.29 -5.61
N ILE A 113 -6.81 10.96 -6.77
CA ILE A 113 -7.93 11.70 -7.37
C ILE A 113 -9.13 10.77 -7.59
N LEU A 114 -8.91 9.58 -8.15
CA LEU A 114 -9.96 8.58 -8.36
C LEU A 114 -10.60 8.11 -7.04
N PHE A 115 -9.81 7.99 -5.98
CA PHE A 115 -10.30 7.62 -4.66
C PHE A 115 -11.16 8.72 -4.03
N PHE A 116 -10.75 9.98 -4.13
CA PHE A 116 -11.52 11.12 -3.60
C PHE A 116 -12.82 11.37 -4.39
N THR A 117 -12.79 11.19 -5.71
CA THR A 117 -13.95 11.39 -6.60
C THR A 117 -14.95 10.24 -6.52
N ASN A 118 -14.49 8.98 -6.60
CA ASN A 118 -15.38 7.81 -6.67
C ASN A 118 -15.61 7.11 -5.32
N GLY A 119 -14.93 7.54 -4.25
CA GLY A 119 -15.02 6.95 -2.92
C GLY A 119 -14.58 5.48 -2.81
N THR A 120 -14.04 4.91 -3.89
CA THR A 120 -13.61 3.52 -4.02
C THR A 120 -12.24 3.46 -4.67
N SER A 121 -11.37 2.56 -4.19
CA SER A 121 -10.06 2.37 -4.79
C SER A 121 -10.15 1.53 -6.06
N LEU A 122 -9.19 1.69 -6.96
CA LEU A 122 -9.12 0.98 -8.24
C LEU A 122 -9.18 -0.54 -8.05
N GLN A 123 -8.42 -1.06 -7.07
CA GLN A 123 -8.45 -2.47 -6.70
C GLN A 123 -9.81 -2.95 -6.19
N ASP A 124 -10.61 -2.12 -5.51
CA ASP A 124 -11.91 -2.53 -4.99
C ASP A 124 -12.97 -2.61 -6.10
N LYS A 125 -12.90 -1.67 -7.05
CA LYS A 125 -13.80 -1.63 -8.21
C LYS A 125 -13.63 -2.86 -9.10
N ILE A 126 -12.39 -3.22 -9.41
CA ILE A 126 -12.08 -4.35 -10.30
C ILE A 126 -12.28 -5.69 -9.59
N THR A 127 -11.85 -5.83 -8.34
CA THR A 127 -12.01 -7.10 -7.59
C THR A 127 -13.40 -7.29 -6.98
N LYS A 128 -14.34 -6.37 -7.24
CA LYS A 128 -15.71 -6.38 -6.69
C LYS A 128 -15.73 -6.59 -5.17
N THR A 129 -14.82 -5.91 -4.47
CA THR A 129 -14.74 -5.95 -3.01
C THR A 129 -15.24 -4.64 -2.41
N LYS A 130 -15.57 -4.67 -1.12
CA LYS A 130 -15.93 -3.49 -0.35
C LYS A 130 -15.19 -3.53 0.99
N THR A 131 -14.74 -2.37 1.44
CA THR A 131 -14.21 -2.22 2.80
C THR A 131 -15.35 -1.88 3.75
N ILE A 132 -15.48 -2.64 4.83
CA ILE A 132 -16.47 -2.41 5.89
C ILE A 132 -15.74 -2.25 7.23
N LYS A 133 -16.38 -1.60 8.21
CA LYS A 133 -15.90 -1.60 9.59
C LYS A 133 -16.23 -2.96 10.19
N SER A 134 -15.22 -3.64 10.74
CA SER A 134 -15.40 -4.82 11.56
C SER A 134 -15.95 -4.37 12.91
N ASN A 135 -16.99 -5.04 13.38
CA ASN A 135 -17.44 -4.91 14.78
C ASN A 135 -16.36 -5.44 15.73
#